data_AF-A0A9E6V3Z5-F1
#
_entry.id   AF-A0A9E6V3Z5-F1
#
_cell.length_a   1.000
_cell.length_b   1.000
_cell.length_c   1.000
_cell.angle_alpha   90.00
_cell.angle_beta   90.00
_cell.angle_gamma   90.00
#
_symmetry.space_group_name_H-M   'P 1'
#
loop_
_entity.id
_entity.type
_entity.pdbx_description
1 polymer ?
#
loop_
_entity_poly.entity_id
_entity_poly.type
_entity_poly.pdbx_seq_one_letter_code
_entity_poly.pdbx_strand_id
1 'polypeptide(L)'
;MVTVWENTGGLNSTYHAVSERMDSIVRQQPIGNIFRTSETRFGHEATVGDKHIGSHHIWDHFWTPVDRKFQNNQPDAERGRAYTNYDVLNRAFNTMRMDVLNQVSDLIKNDMLYRGQEHERAVKGFHEGYKQWLDAHDKHAFVWQQVHNLGLVNFKNSVIGTLVEDLCKDVPIEDAVRMFEAKVAPQNYKRSKSLITGKMVDEALAKLSELGMEHAIERRVAVFQDVSVNDVLFVNNAGRMKMKDGLKAKILAGHERAIPTRESKNNITIDNFLDVIVPNATDIRVLFQNKHLGNLMTLTAPAVPSDVPLFQWANSFGWSYKDGNADSIRERVKRAGGNVDAKLRISLSWFNGDDLDLHSISPEGHIFFGNREQILDVDMNAGM
;
A
#
# COMPACT_ATOMS: atom_id res chain seq x y z
N MET A 1 30.52 12.04 -19.76
CA MET A 1 31.88 12.26 -19.22
C MET A 1 32.46 13.47 -19.91
N VAL A 2 33.11 14.37 -19.18
CA VAL A 2 33.74 15.58 -19.71
C VAL A 2 35.25 15.44 -19.55
N THR A 3 36.03 15.80 -20.57
CA THR A 3 37.50 15.82 -20.48
C THR A 3 38.05 17.23 -20.67
N VAL A 4 39.24 17.48 -20.14
CA VAL A 4 39.99 18.74 -20.34
C VAL A 4 40.43 18.96 -21.78
N TRP A 5 40.40 17.91 -22.61
CA TRP A 5 40.84 17.93 -24.01
C TRP A 5 39.69 18.27 -24.98
N GLU A 6 38.47 18.45 -24.46
CA GLU A 6 37.31 18.94 -25.21
C GLU A 6 37.51 20.38 -25.71
N ASN A 7 36.96 20.71 -26.88
CA ASN A 7 36.93 22.07 -27.44
C ASN A 7 38.30 22.74 -27.67
N THR A 8 39.29 21.96 -28.09
CA THR A 8 40.67 22.40 -28.39
C THR A 8 40.86 22.92 -29.82
N GLY A 9 39.79 23.36 -30.48
CA GLY A 9 39.81 23.79 -31.90
C GLY A 9 40.61 25.07 -32.19
N GLY A 10 40.98 25.83 -31.13
CA GLY A 10 41.88 26.99 -31.25
C GLY A 10 43.38 26.65 -31.24
N LEU A 11 43.75 25.38 -31.05
CA LEU A 11 45.14 24.94 -31.06
C LEU A 11 45.67 24.78 -32.49
N ASN A 12 46.97 24.98 -32.68
CA ASN A 12 47.67 24.63 -33.91
C ASN A 12 47.44 23.14 -34.25
N SER A 13 47.36 22.80 -35.55
CA SER A 13 47.12 21.45 -36.07
C SER A 13 47.93 20.34 -35.40
N THR A 14 49.20 20.61 -35.05
CA THR A 14 50.05 19.62 -34.37
C THR A 14 49.55 19.29 -32.96
N TYR A 15 49.16 20.31 -32.21
CA TYR A 15 48.66 20.15 -30.84
C TYR A 15 47.20 19.70 -30.81
N HIS A 16 46.42 20.10 -31.81
CA HIS A 16 45.03 19.68 -31.96
C HIS A 16 44.92 18.15 -32.15
N ALA A 17 45.74 17.56 -33.03
CA ALA A 17 45.76 16.12 -33.23
C ALA A 17 46.14 15.34 -31.95
N VAL A 18 47.06 15.90 -31.14
CA VAL A 18 47.42 15.33 -29.84
C VAL A 18 46.25 15.43 -28.87
N SER A 19 45.57 16.58 -28.77
CA SER A 19 44.42 16.74 -27.88
C SER A 19 43.24 15.84 -28.25
N GLU A 20 42.93 15.67 -29.54
CA GLU A 20 41.88 14.74 -29.97
C GLU A 20 42.22 13.29 -29.59
N ARG A 21 43.49 12.90 -29.75
CA ARG A 21 43.94 11.58 -29.35
C ARG A 21 43.85 11.39 -27.83
N MET A 22 44.22 12.39 -27.05
CA MET A 22 44.12 12.37 -25.59
C MET A 22 42.66 12.30 -25.12
N ASP A 23 41.74 13.08 -25.72
CA ASP A 23 40.31 13.01 -25.44
C ASP A 23 39.77 11.60 -25.68
N SER A 24 40.09 11.01 -26.85
CA SER A 24 39.68 9.66 -27.19
C SER A 24 40.20 8.62 -26.20
N ILE A 25 41.46 8.73 -25.74
CA ILE A 25 42.04 7.78 -24.79
C ILE A 25 41.35 7.89 -23.44
N VAL A 26 41.19 9.11 -22.92
CA VAL A 26 40.52 9.35 -21.63
C VAL A 26 39.09 8.83 -21.66
N ARG A 27 38.37 9.02 -22.78
CA ARG A 27 37.00 8.55 -22.91
C ARG A 27 36.81 7.04 -22.87
N GLN A 28 37.85 6.30 -23.21
CA GLN A 28 37.83 4.84 -23.21
C GLN A 28 38.18 4.24 -21.84
N GLN A 29 38.65 5.06 -20.89
CA GLN A 29 39.00 4.58 -19.55
C GLN A 29 37.76 4.50 -18.64
N PRO A 30 37.72 3.52 -17.73
CA PRO A 30 36.69 3.46 -16.70
C PRO A 30 36.83 4.62 -15.71
N ILE A 31 35.69 5.06 -15.17
CA ILE A 31 35.65 6.16 -14.18
C ILE A 31 36.20 5.68 -12.83
N GLY A 32 37.39 6.13 -12.44
CA GLY A 32 37.97 5.76 -11.14
C GLY A 32 37.34 6.51 -9.96
N ASN A 33 37.06 7.81 -10.12
CA ASN A 33 36.46 8.65 -9.08
C ASN A 33 35.94 9.97 -9.69
N ILE A 34 35.25 10.79 -8.90
CA ILE A 34 34.92 12.17 -9.24
C ILE A 34 36.17 13.06 -9.25
N PHE A 35 36.13 14.09 -10.08
CA PHE A 35 37.20 15.09 -10.14
C PHE A 35 36.93 16.24 -9.15
N ARG A 36 37.88 16.47 -8.24
CA ARG A 36 37.94 17.60 -7.30
C ARG A 36 39.37 18.04 -7.09
N THR A 37 39.58 19.36 -6.99
CA THR A 37 40.89 19.97 -6.77
C THR A 37 40.78 21.23 -5.92
N SER A 38 41.84 21.59 -5.19
CA SER A 38 41.99 22.90 -4.55
C SER A 38 42.53 23.96 -5.52
N GLU A 39 43.11 23.52 -6.65
CA GLU A 39 43.68 24.40 -7.65
C GLU A 39 42.60 25.11 -8.47
N THR A 40 42.82 26.39 -8.76
CA THR A 40 41.92 27.19 -9.61
C THR A 40 42.25 27.08 -11.10
N ARG A 41 43.45 26.58 -11.42
CA ARG A 41 43.94 26.34 -12.78
C ARG A 41 45.01 25.25 -12.78
N PHE A 42 45.21 24.61 -13.92
CA PHE A 42 46.39 23.79 -14.18
C PHE A 42 47.23 24.45 -15.27
N GLY A 43 48.55 24.48 -15.07
CA GLY A 43 49.48 25.16 -15.95
C GLY A 43 49.46 26.70 -15.80
N HIS A 44 50.27 27.35 -16.62
CA HIS A 44 50.37 28.80 -16.73
C HIS A 44 50.24 29.19 -18.20
N GLU A 45 49.50 30.26 -18.50
CA GLU A 45 49.30 30.70 -19.88
C GLU A 45 50.62 31.03 -20.58
N ALA A 46 51.47 31.79 -19.90
CA ALA A 46 52.80 32.09 -20.38
C ALA A 46 53.79 32.28 -19.23
N THR A 47 55.07 31.99 -19.49
CA THR A 47 56.18 32.27 -18.57
C THR A 47 57.25 33.08 -19.28
N VAL A 48 57.82 34.08 -18.60
CA VAL A 48 58.90 34.90 -19.14
C VAL A 48 60.24 34.22 -18.86
N GLY A 49 61.07 34.03 -19.89
CA GLY A 49 62.41 33.47 -19.77
C GLY A 49 63.32 34.28 -18.85
N ASP A 50 64.34 33.61 -18.30
CA ASP A 50 65.26 34.18 -17.32
C ASP A 50 65.96 35.44 -17.85
N LYS A 51 65.89 36.53 -17.07
CA LYS A 51 66.50 37.82 -17.41
C LYS A 51 68.02 37.72 -17.61
N HIS A 52 68.66 36.70 -17.03
CA HIS A 52 70.10 36.49 -17.13
C HIS A 52 70.59 35.98 -18.50
N ILE A 53 69.68 35.58 -19.40
CA ILE A 53 70.01 35.05 -20.75
C ILE A 53 69.83 36.12 -21.85
N GLY A 54 69.50 37.37 -21.48
CA GLY A 54 69.50 38.51 -22.42
C GLY A 54 68.39 38.49 -23.49
N SER A 55 67.50 37.49 -23.47
CA SER A 55 66.36 37.39 -24.38
C SER A 55 65.06 37.33 -23.56
N HIS A 56 64.16 38.29 -23.79
CA HIS A 56 62.81 38.29 -23.21
C HIS A 56 61.91 37.34 -24.03
N HIS A 57 62.23 36.04 -24.04
CA HIS A 57 61.37 35.06 -24.67
C HIS A 57 60.20 34.72 -23.76
N ILE A 58 58.99 34.87 -24.30
CA ILE A 58 57.74 34.42 -23.66
C ILE A 58 57.48 33.00 -24.15
N TRP A 59 57.35 32.06 -23.22
CA TRP A 59 57.00 30.68 -23.51
C TRP A 59 55.52 30.48 -23.22
N ASP A 60 54.74 30.14 -24.24
CA ASP A 60 53.33 29.75 -24.08
C ASP A 60 53.25 28.28 -23.62
N HIS A 61 52.37 27.98 -22.66
CA HIS A 61 52.19 26.61 -22.17
C HIS A 61 50.73 26.16 -22.23
N PHE A 62 50.54 24.84 -22.17
CA PHE A 62 49.21 24.28 -21.93
C PHE A 62 48.72 24.69 -20.55
N TRP A 63 47.54 25.31 -20.53
CA TRP A 63 46.88 25.68 -19.30
C TRP A 63 45.37 25.53 -19.45
N THR A 64 44.68 25.40 -18.32
CA THR A 64 43.23 25.38 -18.28
C THR A 64 42.73 25.96 -16.95
N PRO A 65 41.73 26.85 -16.96
CA PRO A 65 41.04 27.24 -15.75
C PRO A 65 40.15 26.10 -15.25
N VAL A 66 40.07 25.90 -13.95
CA VAL A 66 39.19 24.91 -13.33
C VAL A 66 37.85 25.57 -13.03
N ASP A 67 36.76 25.01 -13.55
CA ASP A 67 35.40 25.45 -13.19
C ASP A 67 35.17 25.39 -11.67
N ARG A 68 34.51 26.41 -11.12
CA ARG A 68 34.24 26.52 -9.67
C ARG A 68 33.52 25.31 -9.08
N LYS A 69 32.70 24.60 -9.87
CA LYS A 69 31.99 23.37 -9.47
C LYS A 69 32.90 22.18 -9.15
N PHE A 70 34.16 22.21 -9.61
CA PHE A 70 35.17 21.18 -9.33
C PHE A 70 36.15 21.59 -8.23
N GLN A 71 36.09 22.84 -7.78
CA GLN A 71 36.98 23.37 -6.76
C GLN A 71 36.46 23.01 -5.36
N ASN A 72 37.32 22.49 -4.50
CA ASN A 72 37.02 22.22 -3.09
C ASN A 72 38.28 22.40 -2.25
N ASN A 73 38.14 22.98 -1.05
CA ASN A 73 39.24 23.16 -0.09
C ASN A 73 39.72 21.83 0.53
N GLN A 74 38.92 20.77 0.45
CA GLN A 74 39.24 19.42 0.90
C GLN A 74 38.93 18.39 -0.19
N PRO A 75 39.67 18.41 -1.32
CA PRO A 75 39.36 17.58 -2.48
C PRO A 75 39.48 16.09 -2.17
N ASP A 76 40.47 15.68 -1.37
CA ASP A 76 40.64 14.29 -0.93
C ASP A 76 39.46 13.76 -0.12
N ALA A 77 38.95 14.57 0.82
CA ALA A 77 37.83 14.18 1.66
C ALA A 77 36.53 14.01 0.84
N GLU A 78 36.30 14.88 -0.15
CA GLU A 78 35.13 14.74 -1.02
C GLU A 78 35.25 13.52 -1.95
N ARG A 79 36.42 13.28 -2.55
CA ARG A 79 36.69 12.08 -3.34
C ARG A 79 36.53 10.80 -2.53
N GLY A 80 36.98 10.80 -1.27
CA GLY A 80 36.78 9.69 -0.35
C GLY A 80 35.30 9.42 -0.06
N ARG A 81 34.54 10.45 0.29
CA ARG A 81 33.08 10.32 0.53
C ARG A 81 32.33 9.83 -0.71
N ALA A 82 32.63 10.40 -1.89
CA ALA A 82 31.99 10.00 -3.14
C ALA A 82 32.29 8.53 -3.47
N TYR A 83 33.53 8.08 -3.24
CA TYR A 83 33.92 6.68 -3.43
C TYR A 83 33.18 5.75 -2.45
N THR A 84 33.07 6.11 -1.17
CA THR A 84 32.27 5.33 -0.20
C THR A 84 30.80 5.24 -0.64
N ASN A 85 30.22 6.35 -1.10
CA ASN A 85 28.85 6.35 -1.60
C ASN A 85 28.68 5.47 -2.84
N TYR A 86 29.66 5.50 -3.75
CA TYR A 86 29.71 4.62 -4.91
C TYR A 86 29.71 3.15 -4.48
N ASP A 87 30.58 2.75 -3.56
CA ASP A 87 30.68 1.35 -3.12
C ASP A 87 29.36 0.84 -2.49
N VAL A 88 28.73 1.67 -1.66
CA VAL A 88 27.45 1.32 -1.01
C VAL A 88 26.36 1.16 -2.07
N LEU A 89 26.21 2.14 -2.97
CA LEU A 89 25.16 2.13 -3.98
C LEU A 89 25.38 1.04 -5.02
N ASN A 90 26.62 0.85 -5.49
CA ASN A 90 26.97 -0.23 -6.42
C ASN A 90 26.65 -1.59 -5.81
N ARG A 91 27.00 -1.81 -4.53
CA ARG A 91 26.63 -3.05 -3.83
C ARG A 91 25.11 -3.19 -3.72
N ALA A 92 24.38 -2.12 -3.41
CA ALA A 92 22.93 -2.17 -3.32
C ALA A 92 22.29 -2.63 -4.63
N PHE A 93 22.67 -2.03 -5.76
CA PHE A 93 22.15 -2.41 -7.07
C PHE A 93 22.51 -3.83 -7.49
N ASN A 94 23.71 -4.32 -7.15
CA ASN A 94 24.11 -5.69 -7.49
C ASN A 94 23.51 -6.76 -6.57
N THR A 95 23.08 -6.42 -5.34
CA THR A 95 22.54 -7.41 -4.39
C THR A 95 21.01 -7.44 -4.30
N MET A 96 20.34 -6.33 -4.64
CA MET A 96 18.88 -6.25 -4.55
C MET A 96 18.22 -6.77 -5.82
N ARG A 97 16.96 -7.22 -5.72
CA ARG A 97 16.15 -7.70 -6.85
C ARG A 97 14.85 -6.88 -6.99
N MET A 98 14.39 -6.72 -8.23
CA MET A 98 13.20 -5.91 -8.55
C MET A 98 11.89 -6.54 -8.02
N ASP A 99 11.75 -7.86 -8.11
CA ASP A 99 10.64 -8.63 -7.56
C ASP A 99 10.48 -8.43 -6.04
N VAL A 100 11.59 -8.41 -5.30
CA VAL A 100 11.59 -8.16 -3.85
C VAL A 100 11.19 -6.73 -3.52
N LEU A 101 11.65 -5.73 -4.30
CA LEU A 101 11.21 -4.34 -4.13
C LEU A 101 9.71 -4.17 -4.39
N ASN A 102 9.16 -4.88 -5.37
CA ASN A 102 7.71 -4.93 -5.63
C ASN A 102 6.98 -5.58 -4.46
N GLN A 103 7.46 -6.73 -3.98
CA GLN A 103 6.88 -7.42 -2.82
C GLN A 103 6.82 -6.51 -1.59
N VAL A 104 7.91 -5.81 -1.26
CA VAL A 104 7.93 -4.86 -0.13
C VAL A 104 6.98 -3.69 -0.37
N SER A 105 6.89 -3.18 -1.60
CA SER A 105 5.92 -2.12 -1.94
C SER A 105 4.48 -2.58 -1.71
N ASP A 106 4.15 -3.81 -2.05
CA ASP A 106 2.81 -4.37 -1.85
C ASP A 106 2.51 -4.66 -0.37
N LEU A 107 3.51 -5.05 0.42
CA LEU A 107 3.38 -5.15 1.88
C LEU A 107 3.06 -3.78 2.52
N ILE A 108 3.67 -2.70 2.03
CA ILE A 108 3.37 -1.33 2.49
C ILE A 108 1.95 -0.92 2.09
N LYS A 109 1.57 -1.12 0.82
CA LYS A 109 0.24 -0.75 0.31
C LYS A 109 -0.90 -1.46 1.05
N ASN A 110 -0.71 -2.72 1.38
CA ASN A 110 -1.70 -3.54 2.09
C ASN A 110 -1.69 -3.34 3.62
N ASP A 111 -0.91 -2.37 4.14
CA ASP A 111 -0.82 -2.08 5.57
C ASP A 111 -0.39 -3.32 6.40
N MET A 112 0.56 -4.08 5.85
CA MET A 112 1.05 -5.34 6.42
C MET A 112 2.36 -5.20 7.21
N LEU A 113 2.99 -4.02 7.15
CA LEU A 113 4.20 -3.67 7.88
C LEU A 113 3.88 -2.61 8.94
N TYR A 114 4.33 -2.82 10.17
CA TYR A 114 4.24 -1.78 11.19
C TYR A 114 4.95 -0.49 10.74
N ARG A 115 4.20 0.62 10.71
CA ARG A 115 4.67 1.94 10.23
C ARG A 115 5.27 1.91 8.82
N GLY A 116 4.90 0.93 7.98
CA GLY A 116 5.45 0.77 6.63
C GLY A 116 5.26 1.99 5.72
N GLN A 117 4.17 2.73 5.90
CA GLN A 117 3.84 3.94 5.13
C GLN A 117 4.94 5.02 5.21
N GLU A 118 5.65 5.12 6.34
CA GLU A 118 6.74 6.11 6.51
C GLU A 118 7.93 5.82 5.57
N HIS A 119 8.08 4.57 5.15
CA HIS A 119 9.15 4.12 4.28
C HIS A 119 8.76 4.11 2.79
N GLU A 120 7.50 4.38 2.46
CA GLU A 120 6.99 4.26 1.10
C GLU A 120 7.78 5.13 0.10
N ARG A 121 8.09 6.38 0.49
CA ARG A 121 8.87 7.30 -0.35
C ARG A 121 10.28 6.78 -0.63
N ALA A 122 10.92 6.15 0.36
CA ALA A 122 12.28 5.61 0.20
C ALA A 122 12.27 4.40 -0.74
N VAL A 123 11.30 3.49 -0.59
CA VAL A 123 11.15 2.31 -1.45
C VAL A 123 10.82 2.71 -2.88
N LYS A 124 9.88 3.65 -3.09
CA LYS A 124 9.55 4.18 -4.43
C LYS A 124 10.76 4.83 -5.10
N GLY A 125 11.48 5.68 -4.38
CA GLY A 125 12.67 6.35 -4.91
C GLY A 125 13.78 5.38 -5.30
N PHE A 126 14.04 4.37 -4.47
CA PHE A 126 15.03 3.34 -4.80
C PHE A 126 14.57 2.43 -5.93
N HIS A 127 13.30 2.03 -5.97
CA HIS A 127 12.73 1.25 -7.05
C HIS A 127 12.88 1.95 -8.41
N GLU A 128 12.58 3.25 -8.48
CA GLU A 128 12.76 4.03 -9.70
C GLU A 128 14.23 4.18 -10.09
N GLY A 129 15.11 4.46 -9.13
CA GLY A 129 16.56 4.50 -9.36
C GLY A 129 17.13 3.16 -9.82
N TYR A 130 16.65 2.04 -9.27
CA TYR A 130 17.04 0.69 -9.66
C TYR A 130 16.58 0.37 -11.09
N LYS A 131 15.37 0.78 -11.45
CA LYS A 131 14.86 0.63 -12.83
C LYS A 131 15.75 1.39 -13.83
N GLN A 132 16.07 2.65 -13.54
CA GLN A 132 16.97 3.45 -14.38
C GLN A 132 18.37 2.83 -14.49
N TRP A 133 18.88 2.24 -13.41
CA TRP A 133 20.15 1.51 -13.42
C TRP A 133 20.11 0.24 -14.28
N LEU A 134 19.00 -0.51 -14.25
CA LEU A 134 18.82 -1.67 -15.14
C LEU A 134 18.84 -1.27 -16.62
N ASP A 135 18.17 -0.16 -16.94
CA ASP A 135 18.04 0.38 -18.30
C ASP A 135 19.28 1.16 -18.77
N ALA A 136 20.24 1.43 -17.87
CA ALA A 136 21.43 2.21 -18.18
C ALA A 136 22.38 1.44 -19.12
N HIS A 137 22.80 2.11 -20.21
CA HIS A 137 23.80 1.58 -21.14
C HIS A 137 25.15 1.31 -20.44
N ASP A 138 25.59 2.25 -19.60
CA ASP A 138 26.76 2.09 -18.74
C ASP A 138 26.32 2.17 -17.26
N LYS A 139 26.15 0.99 -16.67
CA LYS A 139 25.77 0.81 -15.27
C LYS A 139 26.78 1.40 -14.30
N HIS A 140 28.06 1.33 -14.62
CA HIS A 140 29.13 1.83 -13.78
C HIS A 140 29.13 3.36 -13.74
N ALA A 141 29.03 3.99 -14.92
CA ALA A 141 28.88 5.45 -15.01
C ALA A 141 27.57 5.95 -14.36
N PHE A 142 26.48 5.18 -14.45
CA PHE A 142 25.23 5.53 -13.79
C PHE A 142 25.39 5.63 -12.27
N VAL A 143 26.06 4.67 -11.62
CA VAL A 143 26.31 4.73 -10.17
C VAL A 143 27.09 5.99 -9.81
N TRP A 144 28.14 6.32 -10.57
CA TRP A 144 28.93 7.54 -10.37
C TRP A 144 28.10 8.81 -10.48
N GLN A 145 27.09 8.87 -11.35
CA GLN A 145 26.18 10.01 -11.46
C GLN A 145 25.28 10.17 -10.22
N GLN A 146 24.99 9.06 -9.52
CA GLN A 146 24.06 9.02 -8.40
C GLN A 146 24.74 9.08 -7.02
N VAL A 147 26.07 9.19 -6.93
CA VAL A 147 26.81 9.18 -5.64
C VAL A 147 26.44 10.31 -4.68
N HIS A 148 25.87 11.40 -5.18
CA HIS A 148 25.37 12.51 -4.36
C HIS A 148 23.88 12.38 -4.02
N ASN A 149 23.17 11.41 -4.59
CA ASN A 149 21.78 11.12 -4.28
C ASN A 149 21.69 10.26 -3.01
N LEU A 150 21.68 10.95 -1.85
CA LEU A 150 21.70 10.30 -0.54
C LEU A 150 20.49 9.39 -0.30
N GLY A 151 19.35 9.63 -0.97
CA GLY A 151 18.18 8.76 -0.89
C GLY A 151 18.45 7.36 -1.45
N LEU A 152 19.18 7.28 -2.57
CA LEU A 152 19.60 6.00 -3.17
C LEU A 152 20.76 5.37 -2.40
N VAL A 153 21.78 6.15 -2.08
CA VAL A 153 22.99 5.67 -1.40
C VAL A 153 22.67 5.07 -0.04
N ASN A 154 21.86 5.75 0.77
CA ASN A 154 21.57 5.31 2.13
C ASN A 154 20.45 4.26 2.20
N PHE A 155 19.77 3.96 1.09
CA PHE A 155 18.62 3.06 1.08
C PHE A 155 18.97 1.70 1.68
N LYS A 156 20.05 1.07 1.23
CA LYS A 156 20.49 -0.24 1.73
C LYS A 156 20.73 -0.27 3.24
N ASN A 157 21.28 0.81 3.79
CA ASN A 157 21.60 0.92 5.22
C ASN A 157 20.39 1.35 6.08
N SER A 158 19.27 1.70 5.45
CA SER A 158 18.04 2.06 6.15
C SER A 158 17.35 0.81 6.72
N VAL A 159 16.48 1.00 7.72
CA VAL A 159 15.74 -0.12 8.32
C VAL A 159 14.91 -0.88 7.29
N ILE A 160 14.23 -0.19 6.37
CA ILE A 160 13.49 -0.81 5.27
C ILE A 160 14.41 -1.45 4.22
N GLY A 161 15.60 -0.89 4.01
CA GLY A 161 16.62 -1.49 3.13
C GLY A 161 17.11 -2.84 3.66
N THR A 162 17.24 -2.98 4.98
CA THR A 162 17.59 -4.27 5.59
C THR A 162 16.50 -5.33 5.38
N LEU A 163 15.21 -4.95 5.39
CA LEU A 163 14.11 -5.88 5.05
C LEU A 163 14.25 -6.38 3.60
N VAL A 164 14.52 -5.47 2.67
CA VAL A 164 14.74 -5.83 1.25
C VAL A 164 15.96 -6.75 1.12
N GLU A 165 17.04 -6.46 1.84
CA GLU A 165 18.25 -7.30 1.82
C GLU A 165 18.00 -8.70 2.40
N ASP A 166 17.26 -8.80 3.51
CA ASP A 166 16.90 -10.08 4.14
C ASP A 166 16.04 -10.93 3.19
N LEU A 167 15.06 -10.33 2.51
CA LEU A 167 14.26 -11.02 1.49
C LEU A 167 15.05 -11.41 0.24
N CYS A 168 16.06 -10.62 -0.16
CA CYS A 168 16.97 -10.99 -1.25
C CYS A 168 17.92 -12.15 -0.87
N LYS A 169 18.15 -12.36 0.43
CA LYS A 169 18.89 -13.52 0.98
C LYS A 169 17.99 -14.74 1.20
N ASP A 170 16.77 -14.70 0.64
CA ASP A 170 15.76 -15.76 0.73
C ASP A 170 15.37 -16.13 2.18
N VAL A 171 15.49 -15.17 3.11
CA VAL A 171 14.92 -15.29 4.46
C VAL A 171 13.39 -15.38 4.33
N PRO A 172 12.72 -16.32 5.03
CA PRO A 172 11.27 -16.42 5.00
C PRO A 172 10.60 -15.08 5.33
N ILE A 173 9.55 -14.72 4.57
CA ILE A 173 8.91 -13.40 4.66
C ILE A 173 8.44 -13.04 6.06
N GLU A 174 7.91 -14.00 6.82
CA GLU A 174 7.49 -13.77 8.21
C GLU A 174 8.68 -13.42 9.12
N ASP A 175 9.78 -14.14 8.97
CA ASP A 175 11.00 -13.91 9.74
C ASP A 175 11.64 -12.56 9.39
N ALA A 176 11.70 -12.23 8.10
CA ALA A 176 12.25 -10.97 7.61
C ALA A 176 11.44 -9.77 8.11
N VAL A 177 10.10 -9.85 8.04
CA VAL A 177 9.25 -8.78 8.58
C VAL A 177 9.35 -8.70 10.10
N ARG A 178 9.42 -9.82 10.81
CA ARG A 178 9.65 -9.81 12.26
C ARG A 178 10.96 -9.11 12.62
N MET A 179 12.05 -9.38 11.88
CA MET A 179 13.34 -8.71 12.08
C MET A 179 13.26 -7.20 11.81
N PHE A 180 12.50 -6.80 10.79
CA PHE A 180 12.21 -5.39 10.51
C PHE A 180 11.42 -4.74 11.65
N GLU A 181 10.34 -5.36 12.11
CA GLU A 181 9.49 -4.85 13.19
C GLU A 181 10.26 -4.74 14.51
N ALA A 182 11.13 -5.70 14.82
CA ALA A 182 12.01 -5.63 15.99
C ALA A 182 12.94 -4.39 15.96
N LYS A 183 13.37 -3.95 14.77
CA LYS A 183 14.19 -2.73 14.60
C LYS A 183 13.34 -1.46 14.71
N VAL A 184 12.10 -1.46 14.19
CA VAL A 184 11.22 -0.27 14.16
C VAL A 184 10.47 -0.06 15.48
N ALA A 185 10.10 -1.15 16.17
CA ALA A 185 9.34 -1.12 17.42
C ALA A 185 9.72 -2.27 18.36
N PRO A 186 10.86 -2.14 19.08
CA PRO A 186 11.32 -3.17 20.02
C PRO A 186 10.29 -3.54 21.10
N GLN A 187 9.37 -2.62 21.41
CA GLN A 187 8.39 -2.75 22.50
C GLN A 187 7.05 -3.37 22.06
N ASN A 188 6.76 -3.47 20.75
CA ASN A 188 5.45 -3.91 20.21
C ASN A 188 5.63 -5.06 19.22
N TYR A 189 5.62 -6.30 19.71
CA TYR A 189 5.95 -7.49 18.91
C TYR A 189 4.73 -8.22 18.32
N LYS A 190 3.49 -7.96 18.79
CA LYS A 190 2.30 -8.69 18.32
C LYS A 190 1.59 -7.94 17.19
N ARG A 191 1.56 -8.55 16.00
CA ARG A 191 0.82 -8.05 14.84
C ARG A 191 -0.67 -8.42 14.93
N SER A 192 -1.54 -7.51 14.49
CA SER A 192 -2.99 -7.73 14.42
C SER A 192 -3.47 -8.38 13.11
N LYS A 193 -2.66 -8.36 12.05
CA LYS A 193 -2.98 -8.90 10.72
C LYS A 193 -1.88 -9.86 10.24
N SER A 194 -2.22 -11.10 9.88
CA SER A 194 -1.26 -12.07 9.33
C SER A 194 -0.87 -11.74 7.89
N LEU A 195 0.41 -11.93 7.52
CA LEU A 195 0.88 -11.72 6.14
C LEU A 195 0.17 -12.65 5.18
N ILE A 196 -0.44 -12.10 4.13
CA ILE A 196 -0.90 -12.88 2.99
C ILE A 196 0.29 -13.00 2.04
N THR A 197 0.83 -14.20 1.89
CA THR A 197 1.95 -14.47 0.98
C THR A 197 1.43 -14.84 -0.41
N GLY A 198 2.22 -14.62 -1.47
CA GLY A 198 1.84 -15.07 -2.82
C GLY A 198 1.58 -16.58 -2.88
N LYS A 199 2.37 -17.36 -2.14
CA LYS A 199 2.16 -18.80 -1.97
C LYS A 199 0.78 -19.13 -1.37
N MET A 200 0.31 -18.36 -0.39
CA MET A 200 -1.03 -18.54 0.17
C MET A 200 -2.14 -18.23 -0.85
N VAL A 201 -1.90 -17.29 -1.76
CA VAL A 201 -2.84 -17.00 -2.86
C VAL A 201 -2.85 -18.17 -3.85
N ASP A 202 -1.69 -18.69 -4.25
CA ASP A 202 -1.59 -19.83 -5.16
C ASP A 202 -2.21 -21.10 -4.56
N GLU A 203 -1.97 -21.37 -3.28
CA GLU A 203 -2.59 -22.48 -2.54
C GLU A 203 -4.10 -22.32 -2.44
N ALA A 204 -4.60 -21.11 -2.19
CA ALA A 204 -6.03 -20.83 -2.17
C ALA A 204 -6.66 -21.06 -3.56
N LEU A 205 -6.04 -20.57 -4.63
CA LEU A 205 -6.51 -20.79 -6.01
C LEU A 205 -6.52 -22.28 -6.38
N ALA A 206 -5.45 -23.01 -6.04
CA ALA A 206 -5.38 -24.46 -6.25
C ALA A 206 -6.49 -25.20 -5.50
N LYS A 207 -6.78 -24.78 -4.25
CA LYS A 207 -7.85 -25.40 -3.45
C LYS A 207 -9.24 -25.10 -3.99
N LEU A 208 -9.45 -23.90 -4.53
CA LEU A 208 -10.70 -23.54 -5.19
C LEU A 208 -10.94 -24.37 -6.46
N SER A 209 -9.87 -24.65 -7.21
CA SER A 209 -9.91 -25.53 -8.37
C SER A 209 -10.26 -26.96 -7.97
N GLU A 210 -9.60 -27.50 -6.93
CA GLU A 210 -9.87 -28.84 -6.39
C GLU A 210 -11.33 -29.00 -5.94
N LEU A 211 -11.91 -27.95 -5.34
CA LEU A 211 -13.30 -27.93 -4.88
C LEU A 211 -14.32 -27.61 -6.00
N GLY A 212 -13.88 -27.29 -7.21
CA GLY A 212 -14.76 -26.86 -8.30
C GLY A 212 -15.51 -25.56 -8.02
N MET A 213 -14.95 -24.70 -7.15
CA MET A 213 -15.60 -23.46 -6.67
C MET A 213 -15.22 -22.21 -7.47
N GLU A 214 -14.44 -22.35 -8.54
CA GLU A 214 -13.95 -21.23 -9.36
C GLU A 214 -15.08 -20.31 -9.84
N HIS A 215 -16.19 -20.90 -10.29
CA HIS A 215 -17.36 -20.14 -10.76
C HIS A 215 -18.33 -19.75 -9.64
N ALA A 216 -18.21 -20.33 -8.45
CA ALA A 216 -19.10 -20.04 -7.32
C ALA A 216 -18.75 -18.73 -6.59
N ILE A 217 -17.49 -18.28 -6.71
CA ILE A 217 -16.97 -17.08 -6.04
C ILE A 217 -17.36 -15.79 -6.77
N GLU A 218 -17.51 -15.83 -8.08
CA GLU A 218 -17.85 -14.63 -8.84
C GLU A 218 -19.31 -14.22 -8.58
N ARG A 219 -19.51 -12.99 -8.10
CA ARG A 219 -20.82 -12.48 -7.68
C ARG A 219 -21.17 -11.19 -8.39
N ARG A 220 -22.46 -11.01 -8.66
CA ARG A 220 -23.04 -9.78 -9.20
C ARG A 220 -24.16 -9.27 -8.30
N VAL A 221 -24.58 -8.03 -8.51
CA VAL A 221 -25.77 -7.48 -7.83
C VAL A 221 -27.00 -8.32 -8.21
N ALA A 222 -27.81 -8.67 -7.21
CA ALA A 222 -29.00 -9.47 -7.40
C ALA A 222 -30.07 -8.68 -8.19
N VAL A 223 -30.74 -9.36 -9.10
CA VAL A 223 -31.88 -8.82 -9.86
C VAL A 223 -33.16 -9.58 -9.48
N PHE A 224 -34.32 -9.03 -9.84
CA PHE A 224 -35.62 -9.66 -9.50
C PHE A 224 -35.72 -11.13 -9.95
N GLN A 225 -35.09 -11.50 -11.07
CA GLN A 225 -35.10 -12.87 -11.60
C GLN A 225 -34.31 -13.88 -10.76
N ASP A 226 -33.48 -13.42 -9.81
CA ASP A 226 -32.71 -14.32 -8.95
C ASP A 226 -33.57 -14.86 -7.80
N VAL A 227 -34.58 -14.09 -7.35
CA VAL A 227 -35.43 -14.40 -6.18
C VAL A 227 -36.72 -15.10 -6.64
N SER A 228 -37.06 -16.24 -6.02
CA SER A 228 -38.34 -16.91 -6.29
C SER A 228 -39.49 -16.25 -5.55
N VAL A 229 -40.68 -16.29 -6.15
CA VAL A 229 -41.93 -15.87 -5.51
C VAL A 229 -42.22 -16.65 -4.23
N ASN A 230 -41.72 -17.89 -4.12
CA ASN A 230 -41.92 -18.72 -2.94
C ASN A 230 -41.03 -18.33 -1.74
N ASP A 231 -39.96 -17.57 -2.01
CA ASP A 231 -38.95 -17.20 -0.99
C ASP A 231 -39.23 -15.81 -0.38
N VAL A 232 -40.36 -15.19 -0.72
CA VAL A 232 -40.73 -13.84 -0.25
C VAL A 232 -42.07 -13.85 0.49
N LEU A 233 -42.14 -13.05 1.56
CA LEU A 233 -43.36 -12.90 2.37
C LEU A 233 -44.45 -12.09 1.65
N PHE A 234 -44.07 -11.22 0.72
CA PHE A 234 -44.99 -10.38 -0.05
C PHE A 234 -44.45 -10.09 -1.45
N VAL A 235 -45.33 -10.14 -2.45
CA VAL A 235 -45.05 -9.61 -3.78
C VAL A 235 -46.34 -9.13 -4.44
N ASN A 236 -46.33 -7.87 -4.89
CA ASN A 236 -47.45 -7.31 -5.65
C ASN A 236 -47.49 -7.84 -7.09
N ASN A 237 -48.59 -7.61 -7.80
CA ASN A 237 -48.80 -8.13 -9.15
C ASN A 237 -47.75 -7.65 -10.17
N ALA A 238 -47.24 -6.43 -10.02
CA ALA A 238 -46.22 -5.87 -10.90
C ALA A 238 -44.83 -6.49 -10.68
N GLY A 239 -44.45 -6.74 -9.42
CA GLY A 239 -43.18 -7.39 -9.05
C GLY A 239 -43.17 -8.88 -9.37
N ARG A 240 -44.31 -9.56 -9.19
CA ARG A 240 -44.44 -11.02 -9.37
C ARG A 240 -44.01 -11.48 -10.76
N MET A 241 -44.37 -10.72 -11.81
CA MET A 241 -44.00 -11.06 -13.20
C MET A 241 -42.50 -10.93 -13.49
N LYS A 242 -41.76 -10.19 -12.67
CA LYS A 242 -40.32 -9.96 -12.82
C LYS A 242 -39.47 -10.94 -12.01
N MET A 243 -40.10 -11.69 -11.10
CA MET A 243 -39.45 -12.66 -10.22
C MET A 243 -39.37 -14.05 -10.84
N LYS A 244 -38.47 -14.88 -10.31
CA LYS A 244 -38.36 -16.30 -10.70
C LYS A 244 -39.67 -17.03 -10.37
N ASP A 245 -40.11 -17.89 -11.28
CA ASP A 245 -41.37 -18.65 -11.19
C ASP A 245 -42.67 -17.80 -11.24
N GLY A 246 -42.56 -16.49 -11.46
CA GLY A 246 -43.69 -15.55 -11.45
C GLY A 246 -44.83 -15.88 -12.40
N LEU A 247 -44.50 -16.35 -13.61
CA LEU A 247 -45.48 -16.76 -14.62
C LEU A 247 -46.27 -18.00 -14.18
N LYS A 248 -45.59 -18.98 -13.57
CA LYS A 248 -46.20 -20.21 -13.05
C LYS A 248 -47.12 -19.91 -11.86
N ALA A 249 -46.68 -19.04 -10.95
CA ALA A 249 -47.43 -18.63 -9.78
C ALA A 249 -48.71 -17.85 -10.12
N LYS A 250 -48.69 -17.01 -11.17
CA LYS A 250 -49.87 -16.24 -11.60
C LYS A 250 -50.96 -17.12 -12.22
N ILE A 251 -50.58 -18.21 -12.90
CA ILE A 251 -51.53 -19.17 -13.48
C ILE A 251 -52.22 -19.99 -12.37
N LEU A 252 -51.51 -20.28 -11.26
CA LEU A 252 -52.09 -20.98 -10.11
C LEU A 252 -52.95 -20.10 -9.18
N ALA A 253 -52.71 -18.78 -9.15
CA ALA A 253 -53.41 -17.88 -8.24
C ALA A 253 -54.82 -17.53 -8.73
N GLY A 254 -55.82 -18.26 -8.24
CA GLY A 254 -57.23 -17.94 -8.39
C GLY A 254 -57.66 -16.70 -7.58
N HIS A 255 -58.55 -15.90 -8.20
CA HIS A 255 -59.19 -14.66 -7.78
C HIS A 255 -58.99 -14.13 -6.33
N GLU A 256 -58.49 -12.89 -6.25
CA GLU A 256 -58.45 -12.06 -5.03
C GLU A 256 -59.86 -11.61 -4.61
N ARG A 257 -60.20 -11.76 -3.31
CA ARG A 257 -61.36 -11.11 -2.68
C ARG A 257 -60.96 -9.74 -2.15
N ALA A 258 -61.79 -8.74 -2.42
CA ALA A 258 -61.65 -7.40 -1.87
C ALA A 258 -61.93 -7.39 -0.35
N ILE A 259 -61.07 -6.73 0.41
CA ILE A 259 -61.21 -6.53 1.86
C ILE A 259 -61.39 -5.02 2.13
N PRO A 260 -62.28 -4.60 3.05
CA PRO A 260 -62.56 -3.19 3.30
C PRO A 260 -61.39 -2.53 4.06
N THR A 261 -61.03 -1.33 3.62
CA THR A 261 -60.01 -0.48 4.24
C THR A 261 -60.49 0.01 5.61
N ARG A 262 -59.73 -0.27 6.68
CA ARG A 262 -59.81 0.45 7.95
C ARG A 262 -58.52 1.23 8.16
N GLU A 263 -58.63 2.56 8.24
CA GLU A 263 -57.52 3.39 8.71
C GLU A 263 -57.33 3.17 10.21
N SER A 264 -56.15 2.68 10.58
CA SER A 264 -55.69 2.62 11.96
C SER A 264 -54.36 3.38 12.02
N LYS A 265 -54.35 4.53 12.71
CA LYS A 265 -53.13 5.30 13.02
C LYS A 265 -52.37 4.76 14.25
N ASN A 266 -52.59 3.50 14.60
CA ASN A 266 -52.02 2.91 15.81
C ASN A 266 -50.66 2.29 15.51
N ASN A 267 -49.74 2.43 16.46
CA ASN A 267 -48.49 1.67 16.45
C ASN A 267 -48.84 0.18 16.51
N ILE A 268 -48.38 -0.58 15.53
CA ILE A 268 -48.52 -2.04 15.45
C ILE A 268 -47.15 -2.68 15.62
N THR A 269 -47.12 -3.87 16.23
CA THR A 269 -45.89 -4.67 16.30
C THR A 269 -45.56 -5.28 14.95
N ILE A 270 -44.29 -5.64 14.73
CA ILE A 270 -43.85 -6.27 13.48
C ILE A 270 -44.55 -7.61 13.24
N ASP A 271 -44.77 -8.40 14.29
CA ASP A 271 -45.44 -9.70 14.18
C ASP A 271 -46.89 -9.53 13.71
N ASN A 272 -47.64 -8.60 14.32
CA ASN A 272 -49.00 -8.29 13.89
C ASN A 272 -49.06 -7.74 12.46
N PHE A 273 -48.04 -6.99 12.03
CA PHE A 273 -47.92 -6.55 10.65
C PHE A 273 -47.74 -7.74 9.69
N LEU A 274 -46.81 -8.66 9.99
CA LEU A 274 -46.51 -9.81 9.14
C LEU A 274 -47.64 -10.84 9.10
N ASP A 275 -48.33 -11.10 10.20
CA ASP A 275 -49.33 -12.16 10.28
C ASP A 275 -50.72 -11.71 9.82
N VAL A 276 -51.10 -10.44 10.06
CA VAL A 276 -52.47 -9.96 9.82
C VAL A 276 -52.56 -9.07 8.59
N ILE A 277 -51.58 -8.18 8.38
CA ILE A 277 -51.65 -7.16 7.34
C ILE A 277 -51.04 -7.67 6.03
N VAL A 278 -49.82 -8.19 6.06
CA VAL A 278 -49.09 -8.61 4.86
C VAL A 278 -49.87 -9.64 3.99
N PRO A 279 -50.51 -10.68 4.54
CA PRO A 279 -51.21 -11.69 3.74
C PRO A 279 -52.44 -11.14 3.00
N ASN A 280 -53.01 -10.03 3.50
CA ASN A 280 -54.23 -9.40 2.98
C ASN A 280 -53.94 -8.12 2.19
N ALA A 281 -52.68 -7.68 2.12
CA ALA A 281 -52.29 -6.45 1.46
C ALA A 281 -52.22 -6.64 -0.07
N THR A 282 -52.67 -5.63 -0.82
CA THR A 282 -52.52 -5.59 -2.29
C THR A 282 -51.29 -4.79 -2.74
N ASP A 283 -50.89 -3.79 -1.96
CA ASP A 283 -49.71 -2.96 -2.18
C ASP A 283 -49.12 -2.52 -0.83
N ILE A 284 -47.79 -2.49 -0.73
CA ILE A 284 -47.06 -2.03 0.45
C ILE A 284 -46.10 -0.94 0.02
N ARG A 285 -46.15 0.22 0.70
CA ARG A 285 -45.25 1.35 0.45
C ARG A 285 -44.58 1.78 1.73
N VAL A 286 -43.29 2.08 1.64
CA VAL A 286 -42.48 2.57 2.76
C VAL A 286 -42.13 4.02 2.54
N LEU A 287 -42.37 4.87 3.54
CA LEU A 287 -41.87 6.23 3.56
C LEU A 287 -40.37 6.23 3.86
N PHE A 288 -39.55 6.46 2.85
CA PHE A 288 -38.11 6.49 2.99
C PHE A 288 -37.62 7.88 3.44
N GLN A 289 -36.81 7.92 4.50
CA GLN A 289 -36.25 9.15 5.07
C GLN A 289 -34.72 9.00 5.20
N ASN A 290 -33.99 10.13 5.25
CA ASN A 290 -32.53 10.12 5.33
C ASN A 290 -31.97 9.29 6.51
N LYS A 291 -32.70 9.22 7.63
CA LYS A 291 -32.34 8.40 8.80
C LYS A 291 -32.28 6.88 8.50
N HIS A 292 -32.89 6.40 7.42
CA HIS A 292 -32.90 4.99 7.04
C HIS A 292 -31.73 4.60 6.12
N LEU A 293 -30.94 5.55 5.63
CA LEU A 293 -29.86 5.29 4.66
C LEU A 293 -28.80 4.32 5.17
N GLY A 294 -28.53 4.29 6.49
CA GLY A 294 -27.57 3.38 7.10
C GLY A 294 -28.05 1.92 7.18
N ASN A 295 -29.37 1.69 7.05
CA ASN A 295 -29.96 0.35 7.11
C ASN A 295 -30.09 -0.29 5.71
N LEU A 296 -29.59 0.38 4.66
CA LEU A 296 -29.64 -0.15 3.31
C LEU A 296 -28.56 -1.24 3.13
N MET A 297 -28.97 -2.31 2.46
CA MET A 297 -28.08 -3.40 2.05
C MET A 297 -28.15 -3.60 0.53
N THR A 298 -27.06 -4.12 -0.01
CA THR A 298 -26.99 -4.64 -1.37
C THR A 298 -27.02 -6.15 -1.30
N LEU A 299 -27.95 -6.77 -2.02
CA LEU A 299 -27.98 -8.21 -2.24
C LEU A 299 -27.15 -8.57 -3.46
N THR A 300 -26.39 -9.65 -3.35
CA THR A 300 -25.59 -10.23 -4.43
C THR A 300 -26.07 -11.63 -4.72
N ALA A 301 -26.02 -12.02 -5.98
CA ALA A 301 -26.33 -13.36 -6.48
C ALA A 301 -25.10 -13.93 -7.24
N PRO A 302 -25.03 -15.26 -7.45
CA PRO A 302 -24.00 -15.85 -8.30
C PRO A 302 -24.00 -15.24 -9.69
N ALA A 303 -22.83 -14.94 -10.23
CA ALA A 303 -22.70 -14.48 -11.62
C ALA A 303 -23.12 -15.60 -12.60
N VAL A 304 -22.68 -16.83 -12.30
CA VAL A 304 -23.05 -18.06 -13.01
C VAL A 304 -23.85 -18.95 -12.06
N PRO A 305 -24.98 -19.55 -12.50
CA PRO A 305 -25.69 -20.53 -11.70
C PRO A 305 -24.77 -21.69 -11.32
N SER A 306 -24.65 -21.95 -10.03
CA SER A 306 -23.85 -23.04 -9.47
C SER A 306 -24.61 -23.65 -8.30
N ASP A 307 -24.63 -24.97 -8.25
CA ASP A 307 -25.25 -25.74 -7.17
C ASP A 307 -24.30 -25.94 -5.98
N VAL A 308 -23.07 -25.42 -6.07
CA VAL A 308 -22.08 -25.53 -4.99
C VAL A 308 -22.39 -24.49 -3.89
N PRO A 309 -22.68 -24.94 -2.65
CA PRO A 309 -23.02 -24.02 -1.57
C PRO A 309 -21.77 -23.26 -1.11
N LEU A 310 -21.76 -21.94 -1.34
CA LEU A 310 -20.69 -21.05 -0.87
C LEU A 310 -20.89 -20.61 0.59
N PHE A 311 -22.15 -20.45 1.01
CA PHE A 311 -22.51 -19.96 2.34
C PHE A 311 -23.07 -21.07 3.23
N GLN A 312 -23.13 -20.79 4.54
CA GLN A 312 -23.68 -21.72 5.53
C GLN A 312 -25.21 -21.84 5.49
N TRP A 313 -25.91 -20.88 4.88
CA TRP A 313 -27.36 -20.91 4.74
C TRP A 313 -27.79 -21.55 3.43
N ALA A 314 -29.05 -22.00 3.38
CA ALA A 314 -29.61 -22.80 2.29
C ALA A 314 -29.87 -22.05 0.96
N ASN A 315 -29.25 -20.89 0.74
CA ASN A 315 -29.39 -20.12 -0.49
C ASN A 315 -28.06 -19.48 -0.89
N SER A 316 -27.93 -19.13 -2.17
CA SER A 316 -26.69 -18.59 -2.72
C SER A 316 -26.63 -17.07 -2.68
N PHE A 317 -27.49 -16.39 -1.91
CA PHE A 317 -27.45 -14.92 -1.77
C PHE A 317 -26.45 -14.50 -0.71
N GLY A 318 -25.76 -13.39 -0.96
CA GLY A 318 -24.94 -12.70 0.02
C GLY A 318 -25.40 -11.27 0.13
N TRP A 319 -25.24 -10.63 1.28
CA TRP A 319 -25.59 -9.23 1.45
C TRP A 319 -24.42 -8.43 2.03
N SER A 320 -24.39 -7.14 1.71
CA SER A 320 -23.49 -6.18 2.34
C SER A 320 -24.23 -4.90 2.66
N TYR A 321 -24.06 -4.39 3.87
CA TYR A 321 -24.61 -3.10 4.27
C TYR A 321 -23.77 -1.96 3.68
N LYS A 322 -24.37 -0.77 3.57
CA LYS A 322 -23.75 0.42 2.94
C LYS A 322 -22.32 0.76 3.41
N ASP A 323 -21.97 0.38 4.63
CA ASP A 323 -20.64 0.61 5.23
C ASP A 323 -19.85 -0.70 5.50
N GLY A 324 -20.25 -1.83 4.92
CA GLY A 324 -19.67 -3.16 5.20
C GLY A 324 -19.90 -3.68 6.63
N ASN A 325 -20.58 -2.89 7.46
CA ASN A 325 -20.79 -3.14 8.87
C ASN A 325 -22.05 -3.98 9.09
N ALA A 326 -21.96 -5.28 8.90
CA ALA A 326 -22.95 -6.19 9.48
C ALA A 326 -22.83 -6.19 11.02
N ASP A 327 -21.62 -6.02 11.55
CA ASP A 327 -21.41 -5.94 13.00
C ASP A 327 -20.05 -5.34 13.41
N SER A 328 -19.87 -4.02 13.32
CA SER A 328 -18.65 -3.41 13.86
C SER A 328 -18.83 -3.04 15.32
N ILE A 329 -18.07 -3.71 16.20
CA ILE A 329 -17.94 -3.36 17.63
C ILE A 329 -17.67 -1.85 17.79
N ARG A 330 -16.95 -1.25 16.83
CA ARG A 330 -16.68 0.20 16.78
C ARG A 330 -17.95 1.04 16.76
N GLU A 331 -18.93 0.73 15.91
CA GLU A 331 -20.18 1.50 15.85
C GLU A 331 -21.06 1.25 17.09
N ARG A 332 -21.02 0.05 17.68
CA ARG A 332 -21.70 -0.24 18.95
C ARG A 332 -21.12 0.59 20.10
N VAL A 333 -19.79 0.62 20.22
CA VAL A 333 -19.07 1.43 21.20
C VAL A 333 -19.40 2.92 21.01
N LYS A 334 -19.37 3.41 19.77
CA LYS A 334 -19.72 4.81 19.45
C LYS A 334 -21.16 5.15 19.86
N ARG A 335 -22.12 4.27 19.54
CA ARG A 335 -23.54 4.46 19.88
C ARG A 335 -23.76 4.54 21.39
N ALA A 336 -22.99 3.76 22.15
CA ALA A 336 -23.06 3.75 23.59
C ALA A 336 -22.22 4.85 24.27
N GLY A 337 -21.68 5.80 23.48
CA GLY A 337 -20.96 6.97 23.97
C GLY A 337 -19.44 6.80 24.05
N GLY A 338 -18.90 5.64 23.69
CA GLY A 338 -17.48 5.34 23.77
C GLY A 338 -16.62 6.08 22.73
N ASN A 339 -15.40 6.44 23.13
CA ASN A 339 -14.43 7.09 22.25
C ASN A 339 -13.77 6.07 21.31
N VAL A 340 -14.09 6.15 20.02
CA VAL A 340 -13.55 5.25 18.99
C VAL A 340 -12.21 5.68 18.40
N ASP A 341 -11.73 6.90 18.74
CA ASP A 341 -10.54 7.54 18.19
C ASP A 341 -9.41 7.70 19.24
N ALA A 342 -9.41 6.84 20.27
CA ALA A 342 -8.38 6.82 21.30
C ALA A 342 -7.01 6.32 20.77
N LYS A 343 -5.91 6.74 21.41
CA LYS A 343 -4.54 6.26 21.10
C LYS A 343 -4.40 4.74 21.27
N LEU A 344 -5.14 4.16 22.20
CA LEU A 344 -5.28 2.72 22.40
C LEU A 344 -6.76 2.44 22.66
N ARG A 345 -7.34 1.51 21.90
CA ARG A 345 -8.73 1.06 22.09
C ARG A 345 -8.75 -0.45 22.26
N ILE A 346 -9.31 -0.90 23.37
CA ILE A 346 -9.66 -2.30 23.61
C ILE A 346 -11.18 -2.36 23.65
N SER A 347 -11.77 -3.28 22.90
CA SER A 347 -13.22 -3.43 22.85
C SER A 347 -13.55 -4.92 22.98
N LEU A 348 -14.37 -5.24 23.96
CA LEU A 348 -14.86 -6.59 24.22
C LEU A 348 -16.34 -6.63 23.82
N SER A 349 -16.76 -7.67 23.12
CA SER A 349 -18.16 -7.92 22.80
C SER A 349 -18.41 -9.41 22.99
N TRP A 350 -19.44 -9.74 23.75
CA TRP A 350 -19.86 -11.10 23.99
C TRP A 350 -21.38 -11.21 23.81
N PHE A 351 -21.90 -12.43 23.75
CA PHE A 351 -23.32 -12.72 23.45
C PHE A 351 -23.98 -13.67 24.46
N ASN A 352 -23.23 -14.10 25.48
CA ASN A 352 -23.71 -14.87 26.63
C ASN A 352 -24.16 -13.95 27.77
N GLY A 353 -24.90 -14.50 28.74
CA GLY A 353 -25.33 -13.77 29.95
C GLY A 353 -24.26 -13.65 31.03
N ASP A 354 -22.99 -13.85 30.66
CA ASP A 354 -21.85 -13.73 31.58
C ASP A 354 -21.45 -12.25 31.71
N ASP A 355 -20.93 -11.86 32.87
CA ASP A 355 -20.49 -10.49 33.22
C ASP A 355 -18.99 -10.30 32.91
N LEU A 356 -18.63 -10.45 31.63
CA LEU A 356 -17.23 -10.36 31.21
C LEU A 356 -16.73 -8.91 31.18
N ASP A 357 -15.99 -8.49 32.21
CA ASP A 357 -15.42 -7.14 32.25
C ASP A 357 -14.01 -7.02 31.66
N LEU A 358 -13.71 -5.84 31.11
CA LEU A 358 -12.34 -5.45 30.78
C LEU A 358 -11.65 -4.87 32.03
N HIS A 359 -10.61 -5.54 32.49
CA HIS A 359 -9.72 -5.05 33.54
C HIS A 359 -8.36 -4.64 32.96
N SER A 360 -7.95 -3.40 33.22
CA SER A 360 -6.67 -2.87 32.77
C SER A 360 -5.85 -2.35 33.94
N ILE A 361 -4.58 -2.76 33.99
CA ILE A 361 -3.59 -2.26 34.93
C ILE A 361 -2.71 -1.27 34.18
N SER A 362 -2.74 0.00 34.59
CA SER A 362 -1.93 1.08 34.02
C SER A 362 -0.99 1.68 35.08
N PRO A 363 0.06 2.41 34.67
CA PRO A 363 0.92 3.14 35.61
C PRO A 363 0.17 4.18 36.46
N GLU A 364 -1.00 4.65 36.01
CA GLU A 364 -1.82 5.67 36.68
C GLU A 364 -2.88 5.04 37.60
N GLY A 365 -3.15 3.73 37.48
CA GLY A 365 -4.13 3.04 38.31
C GLY A 365 -4.71 1.78 37.66
N HIS A 366 -5.61 1.13 38.38
CA HIS A 366 -6.40 0.00 37.90
C HIS A 366 -7.76 0.48 37.41
N ILE A 367 -8.08 0.14 36.17
CA ILE A 367 -9.33 0.48 35.49
C ILE A 367 -10.16 -0.80 35.39
N PHE A 368 -11.32 -0.78 36.04
CA PHE A 368 -12.31 -1.86 36.08
C PHE A 368 -13.68 -1.28 36.43
N PHE A 369 -14.72 -2.12 36.45
CA PHE A 369 -16.11 -1.71 36.71
C PHE A 369 -16.30 -0.70 37.85
N GLY A 370 -15.59 -0.89 38.98
CA GLY A 370 -15.66 -0.05 40.18
C GLY A 370 -14.84 1.25 40.12
N ASN A 371 -13.91 1.38 39.18
CA ASN A 371 -13.05 2.55 39.03
C ASN A 371 -12.87 2.92 37.55
N ARG A 372 -13.76 3.79 37.06
CA ARG A 372 -13.92 4.14 35.63
C ARG A 372 -13.15 5.40 35.23
N GLU A 373 -11.96 5.61 35.78
CA GLU A 373 -11.18 6.85 35.57
C GLU A 373 -10.99 7.17 34.07
N GLN A 374 -11.78 8.13 33.56
CA GLN A 374 -11.68 8.76 32.24
C GLN A 374 -11.74 7.82 31.00
N ILE A 375 -11.89 6.51 31.20
CA ILE A 375 -12.05 5.50 30.15
C ILE A 375 -13.45 4.91 30.28
N LEU A 376 -14.26 5.13 29.25
CA LEU A 376 -15.66 4.72 29.24
C LEU A 376 -15.74 3.20 29.14
N ASP A 377 -15.98 2.55 30.27
CA ASP A 377 -16.51 1.20 30.33
C ASP A 377 -17.98 1.25 29.91
N VAL A 378 -18.24 0.83 28.67
CA VAL A 378 -19.60 0.63 28.17
C VAL A 378 -19.93 -0.83 28.39
N ASP A 379 -20.54 -1.10 29.53
CA ASP A 379 -21.08 -2.42 29.81
C ASP A 379 -22.40 -2.62 29.05
N MET A 380 -22.55 -3.83 28.50
CA MET A 380 -23.83 -4.33 28.05
C MET A 380 -24.52 -4.96 29.26
N ASN A 381 -25.13 -4.13 30.13
CA ASN A 381 -25.86 -4.62 31.31
C ASN A 381 -26.72 -5.84 30.94
N ALA A 382 -26.25 -7.03 31.34
CA ALA A 382 -27.01 -8.25 31.25
C ALA A 382 -28.13 -8.17 32.30
N GLY A 383 -29.27 -7.61 31.90
CA GLY A 383 -30.51 -7.61 32.68
C GLY A 383 -30.90 -6.26 33.27
N MET A 384 -31.70 -5.51 32.51
CA MET A 384 -32.93 -4.89 33.02
C MET A 384 -34.08 -5.22 32.08
#